data_AF-A0A925TG87-F1
#
_entry.id   AF-A0A925TG87-F1
#
_cell.length_a   1.000
_cell.length_b   1.000
_cell.length_c   1.000
_cell.angle_alpha   90.00
_cell.angle_beta   90.00
_cell.angle_gamma   90.00
#
_symmetry.space_group_name_H-M   'P 1'
#
loop_
_entity.id
_entity.type
_entity.pdbx_description
1 polymer ?
#
loop_
_entity_poly.entity_id
_entity_poly.type
_entity_poly.pdbx_seq_one_letter_code
_entity_poly.pdbx_strand_id
1 'polypeptide(L)'
;MVGAGPAGLTAAIYLARFHLSVLVVDDGRSRAGLIPLARNHPGFPDGITGAELLARTRAQAERHGVRLAAAEIISLESEAGLLLGKTTGAAIRARTVLLATGALNRRPAMPDDVHDEALARGLLRYCPICDGYEVTDRPIAIIGTGVHAVGEAEFLRSYTPDVTLITPNGAHDLDAAQRSRLKSVGV
;
A
#
# COMPACT_ATOMS: atom_id res chain seq x y z
N MET A 1 5.53 11.48 -13.32
CA MET A 1 4.87 10.66 -12.27
C MET A 1 5.66 10.80 -11.00
N VAL A 2 4.97 10.93 -9.86
CA VAL A 2 5.60 10.84 -8.54
C VAL A 2 5.22 9.50 -7.92
N GLY A 3 6.19 8.59 -7.81
CA GLY A 3 6.04 7.21 -7.34
C GLY A 3 6.06 6.18 -8.47
N ALA A 4 6.84 5.11 -8.29
CA ALA A 4 6.87 3.92 -9.15
C ALA A 4 6.18 2.70 -8.51
N GLY A 5 5.09 2.92 -7.76
CA GLY A 5 4.17 1.85 -7.39
C GLY A 5 3.34 1.35 -8.58
N PRO A 6 2.45 0.36 -8.38
CA PRO A 6 1.62 -0.19 -9.46
C PRO A 6 0.82 0.88 -10.23
N ALA A 7 0.25 1.87 -9.52
CA ALA A 7 -0.48 2.97 -10.14
C ALA A 7 0.42 3.82 -11.06
N GLY A 8 1.59 4.25 -10.56
CA GLY A 8 2.50 5.13 -11.29
C GLY A 8 3.11 4.44 -12.52
N LEU A 9 3.53 3.18 -12.38
CA LEU A 9 4.10 2.40 -13.47
C LEU A 9 3.05 2.05 -14.54
N THR A 10 1.85 1.62 -14.14
CA THR A 10 0.76 1.32 -15.09
C THR A 10 0.39 2.57 -15.88
N ALA A 11 0.17 3.69 -15.21
CA ALA A 11 -0.14 4.95 -15.89
C ALA A 11 1.01 5.38 -16.82
N ALA A 12 2.28 5.20 -16.41
CA ALA A 12 3.42 5.53 -17.26
C ALA A 12 3.48 4.70 -18.54
N ILE A 13 3.18 3.39 -18.46
CA ILE A 13 3.08 2.50 -19.62
C ILE A 13 2.05 3.02 -20.62
N TYR A 14 0.84 3.36 -20.15
CA TYR A 14 -0.21 3.87 -21.04
C TYR A 14 0.16 5.22 -21.65
N LEU A 15 0.67 6.17 -20.87
CA LEU A 15 1.05 7.49 -21.38
C LEU A 15 2.19 7.39 -22.41
N ALA A 16 3.18 6.52 -22.20
CA ALA A 16 4.24 6.29 -23.17
C ALA A 16 3.72 5.67 -24.47
N ARG A 17 2.73 4.77 -24.39
CA ARG A 17 2.03 4.21 -25.57
C ARG A 17 1.19 5.23 -26.33
N PHE A 18 0.82 6.35 -25.71
CA PHE A 18 0.25 7.53 -26.38
C PHE A 18 1.32 8.50 -26.90
N HIS A 19 2.58 8.05 -27.01
CA HIS A 19 3.71 8.85 -27.50
C HIS A 19 4.04 10.08 -26.64
N LEU A 20 3.66 10.09 -25.36
CA LEU A 20 4.05 11.15 -24.43
C LEU A 20 5.44 10.88 -23.85
N SER A 21 6.21 11.95 -23.64
CA SER A 21 7.46 11.88 -22.87
C SER A 21 7.12 11.74 -21.38
N VAL A 22 7.48 10.60 -20.79
CA VAL A 22 7.16 10.28 -19.39
C VAL A 22 8.46 10.12 -18.59
N LEU A 23 8.50 10.80 -17.44
CA LEU A 23 9.47 10.58 -16.37
C LEU A 23 8.73 10.10 -15.12
N VAL A 24 9.16 8.98 -14.57
CA VAL A 24 8.73 8.46 -13.27
C VAL A 24 9.84 8.73 -12.26
N VAL A 25 9.52 9.46 -11.20
CA VAL A 25 10.45 9.76 -10.10
C VAL A 25 10.05 8.92 -8.90
N ASP A 26 10.99 8.17 -8.34
CA ASP A 26 10.72 7.14 -7.33
C ASP A 26 11.83 7.09 -6.29
N ASP A 27 11.45 6.98 -5.02
CA ASP A 27 12.37 6.91 -3.88
C ASP A 27 12.71 5.47 -3.48
N GLY A 28 12.16 4.47 -4.19
CA GLY A 28 12.36 3.05 -3.95
C GLY A 28 11.55 2.47 -2.79
N ARG A 29 10.70 3.25 -2.11
CA ARG A 29 9.98 2.83 -0.89
C ARG A 29 8.53 2.41 -1.16
N SER A 30 8.27 1.82 -2.33
CA SER A 30 6.93 1.37 -2.72
C SER A 30 6.34 0.37 -1.71
N ARG A 31 5.20 0.71 -1.10
CA ARG A 31 4.45 -0.17 -0.18
C ARG A 31 4.10 -1.52 -0.79
N ALA A 32 3.90 -1.58 -2.11
CA ALA A 32 3.65 -2.84 -2.81
C ALA A 32 4.84 -3.80 -2.73
N GLY A 33 6.07 -3.30 -2.61
CA GLY A 33 7.27 -4.13 -2.49
C GLY A 33 7.32 -4.94 -1.19
N LEU A 34 6.54 -4.56 -0.18
CA LEU A 34 6.44 -5.24 1.11
C LEU A 34 5.49 -6.44 1.08
N ILE A 35 4.77 -6.67 -0.03
CA ILE A 35 3.81 -7.76 -0.13
C ILE A 35 4.58 -9.09 -0.30
N PRO A 36 4.48 -10.04 0.65
CA PRO A 36 5.22 -11.29 0.54
C PRO A 36 4.71 -12.14 -0.62
N LEU A 37 3.39 -12.26 -0.76
CA LEU A 37 2.74 -12.94 -1.88
C LEU A 37 1.30 -12.42 -2.02
N ALA A 38 0.98 -11.84 -3.18
CA ALA A 38 -0.38 -11.47 -3.55
C ALA A 38 -1.01 -12.61 -4.35
N ARG A 39 -2.20 -13.06 -3.95
CA ARG A 39 -3.01 -14.04 -4.71
C ARG A 39 -4.23 -13.42 -5.39
N ASN A 40 -4.45 -12.13 -5.18
CA ASN A 40 -5.60 -11.38 -5.68
C ASN A 40 -5.26 -10.49 -6.89
N HIS A 41 -4.08 -10.63 -7.49
CA HIS A 41 -3.71 -9.87 -8.69
C HIS A 41 -4.04 -10.68 -9.95
N PRO A 42 -4.97 -10.19 -10.81
CA PRO A 42 -5.35 -10.91 -12.03
C PRO A 42 -4.15 -11.19 -12.95
N GLY A 43 -4.15 -12.36 -13.58
CA GLY A 43 -3.06 -12.80 -14.46
C GLY A 43 -1.92 -13.55 -13.76
N PHE A 44 -1.97 -13.69 -12.43
CA PHE A 44 -1.01 -14.48 -11.66
C PHE A 44 -1.74 -15.57 -10.85
N PRO A 45 -2.14 -16.69 -11.49
CA PRO A 45 -2.95 -17.72 -10.84
C PRO A 45 -2.25 -18.37 -9.63
N ASP A 46 -0.93 -18.49 -9.67
CA ASP A 46 -0.13 -19.04 -8.56
C ASP A 46 0.25 -17.99 -7.50
N GLY A 47 -0.14 -16.73 -7.74
CA GLY A 47 0.26 -15.55 -6.98
C GLY A 47 1.56 -14.90 -7.49
N ILE A 48 1.86 -13.71 -6.97
CA ILE A 48 3.06 -12.94 -7.30
C ILE A 48 3.55 -12.16 -6.08
N THR A 49 4.87 -12.12 -5.85
CA THR A 49 5.43 -11.30 -4.78
C THR A 49 5.35 -9.81 -5.16
N GLY A 50 5.28 -8.94 -4.17
CA GLY A 50 5.29 -7.50 -4.38
C GLY A 50 6.52 -7.00 -5.14
N ALA A 51 7.68 -7.52 -4.79
CA ALA A 51 8.94 -7.21 -5.46
C ALA A 51 8.93 -7.64 -6.94
N GLU A 52 8.46 -8.84 -7.24
CA GLU A 52 8.40 -9.36 -8.61
C GLU A 52 7.38 -8.58 -9.47
N LEU A 53 6.22 -8.24 -8.90
CA LEU A 53 5.22 -7.42 -9.58
C LEU A 53 5.80 -6.06 -9.99
N LEU A 54 6.50 -5.39 -9.07
CA LEU A 54 7.15 -4.11 -9.33
C LEU A 54 8.26 -4.25 -10.38
N ALA A 55 9.11 -5.28 -10.27
CA ALA A 55 10.20 -5.52 -11.22
C ALA A 55 9.68 -5.73 -12.65
N ARG A 56 8.68 -6.60 -12.83
CA ARG A 56 8.05 -6.86 -14.14
C ARG A 56 7.39 -5.60 -14.71
N THR A 57 6.65 -4.87 -13.90
CA THR A 57 5.96 -3.65 -14.35
C THR A 57 6.96 -2.55 -14.71
N ARG A 58 8.07 -2.42 -13.96
CA ARG A 58 9.17 -1.49 -14.26
C ARG A 58 9.82 -1.83 -15.60
N ALA A 59 10.16 -3.11 -15.82
CA ALA A 59 10.73 -3.58 -17.08
C ALA A 59 9.78 -3.33 -18.27
N GLN A 60 8.47 -3.50 -18.08
CA GLN A 60 7.48 -3.16 -19.11
C GLN A 60 7.44 -1.67 -19.42
N ALA A 61 7.51 -0.81 -18.40
CA ALA A 61 7.55 0.64 -18.57
C ALA A 61 8.80 1.07 -19.38
N GLU A 62 9.97 0.55 -19.02
CA GLU A 62 11.23 0.82 -19.72
C GLU A 62 11.20 0.37 -21.19
N ARG A 63 10.62 -0.80 -21.48
CA ARG A 63 10.41 -1.28 -22.86
C ARG A 63 9.56 -0.33 -23.70
N HIS A 64 8.67 0.43 -23.09
CA HIS A 64 7.87 1.45 -23.75
C HIS A 64 8.51 2.85 -23.76
N GLY A 65 9.78 2.97 -23.32
CA GLY A 65 10.53 4.23 -23.36
C GLY A 65 10.26 5.16 -22.17
N VAL A 66 9.60 4.67 -21.11
CA VAL A 66 9.46 5.43 -19.86
C VAL A 66 10.84 5.61 -19.22
N ARG A 67 11.17 6.85 -18.84
CA ARG A 67 12.38 7.13 -18.06
C ARG A 67 12.09 7.03 -16.57
N LEU A 68 13.00 6.42 -15.82
CA LEU A 68 12.94 6.31 -14.37
C LEU A 68 14.08 7.10 -13.74
N ALA A 69 13.78 7.86 -12.70
CA ALA A 69 14.76 8.58 -11.90
C ALA A 69 14.61 8.18 -10.43
N ALA A 70 15.71 7.74 -9.82
CA ALA A 70 15.78 7.46 -8.40
C ALA A 70 15.96 8.79 -7.64
N ALA A 71 14.86 9.32 -7.10
CA ALA A 71 14.85 10.54 -6.30
C ALA A 71 13.54 10.66 -5.53
N GLU A 72 13.56 11.43 -4.44
CA GLU A 72 12.36 11.83 -3.70
C GLU A 72 11.91 13.21 -4.17
N ILE A 73 10.61 13.37 -4.45
CA ILE A 73 9.98 14.67 -4.70
C ILE A 73 9.54 15.23 -3.36
N ILE A 74 10.21 16.30 -2.91
CA ILE A 74 9.96 16.91 -1.60
C ILE A 74 8.89 18.00 -1.65
N SER A 75 8.73 18.66 -2.80
CA SER A 75 7.68 19.66 -3.02
C SER A 75 7.33 19.78 -4.49
N LEU A 76 6.12 20.28 -4.74
CA LEU A 76 5.61 20.65 -6.05
C LEU A 76 5.21 22.13 -6.02
N GLU A 77 5.74 22.88 -6.97
CA GLU A 77 5.45 24.31 -7.15
C GLU A 77 4.99 24.56 -8.58
N SER A 78 4.24 25.64 -8.79
CA SER A 78 3.89 26.11 -10.13
C SER A 78 4.77 27.32 -10.47
N GLU A 79 5.52 27.22 -11.56
CA GLU A 79 6.44 28.27 -12.03
C GLU A 79 6.25 28.47 -13.54
N ALA A 80 5.91 29.71 -13.96
CA ALA A 80 5.78 30.09 -15.37
C ALA A 80 4.90 29.15 -16.23
N GLY A 81 3.80 28.63 -15.65
CA GLY A 81 2.87 27.73 -16.33
C GLY A 81 3.33 26.26 -16.40
N LEU A 82 4.44 25.91 -15.74
CA LEU A 82 4.92 24.54 -15.57
C LEU A 82 4.87 24.13 -14.09
N LEU A 83 4.80 22.82 -13.86
CA LEU A 83 4.96 22.23 -12.54
C LEU A 83 6.44 21.89 -12.32
N LEU A 84 6.98 22.37 -11.20
CA LEU A 84 8.34 22.15 -10.74
C LEU A 84 8.33 21.17 -9.57
N GLY A 85 8.88 19.98 -9.78
CA GLY A 85 9.17 19.04 -8.71
C GLY A 85 10.57 19.25 -8.17
N LYS A 86 10.69 19.64 -6.90
CA LYS A 86 11.99 19.74 -6.22
C LYS A 86 12.39 18.36 -5.73
N THR A 87 13.64 17.99 -5.99
CA THR A 87 14.32 16.84 -5.38
C THR A 87 15.53 17.35 -4.60
N THR A 88 16.19 16.48 -3.84
CA THR A 88 17.44 16.82 -3.14
C THR A 88 18.58 17.20 -4.09
N GLY A 89 18.57 16.76 -5.35
CA GLY A 89 19.64 17.02 -6.32
C GLY A 89 19.31 18.09 -7.37
N ALA A 90 18.15 17.98 -8.02
CA ALA A 90 17.77 18.85 -9.12
C ALA A 90 16.26 19.09 -9.20
N ALA A 91 15.87 20.23 -9.76
CA ALA A 91 14.48 20.52 -10.03
C ALA A 91 14.03 19.92 -11.37
N ILE A 92 12.85 19.31 -11.39
CA ILE A 92 12.27 18.63 -12.56
C ILE A 92 11.08 19.45 -13.04
N ARG A 93 11.07 19.82 -14.32
CA ARG A 93 9.95 20.54 -14.94
C ARG A 93 9.04 19.60 -15.70
N ALA A 94 7.73 19.77 -15.54
CA ALA A 94 6.71 19.02 -16.25
C ALA A 94 5.49 19.90 -16.58
N ARG A 95 4.79 19.59 -17.68
CA ARG A 95 3.48 20.21 -17.98
C ARG A 95 2.35 19.65 -17.12
N THR A 96 2.49 18.40 -16.68
CA THR A 96 1.47 17.69 -15.91
C THR A 96 2.17 16.77 -14.91
N VAL A 97 1.64 16.71 -13.70
CA VAL A 97 2.10 15.80 -12.65
C VAL A 97 0.96 14.87 -12.27
N LEU A 98 1.22 13.57 -12.31
CA LEU A 98 0.36 12.55 -11.74
C LEU A 98 0.98 12.07 -10.42
N LEU A 99 0.21 12.18 -9.34
CA LEU A 99 0.58 11.73 -8.00
C LEU A 99 0.20 10.26 -7.84
N ALA A 100 1.21 9.41 -7.67
CA ALA A 100 1.09 7.98 -7.40
C ALA A 100 1.95 7.60 -6.19
N THR A 101 1.95 8.46 -5.18
CA THR A 101 2.81 8.40 -3.98
C THR A 101 2.46 7.26 -3.02
N GLY A 102 1.32 6.58 -3.25
CA GLY A 102 0.89 5.44 -2.44
C GLY A 102 0.38 5.85 -1.07
N ALA A 103 0.49 4.91 -0.12
CA ALA A 103 0.05 5.08 1.26
C ALA A 103 1.11 4.54 2.22
N LEU A 104 1.18 5.15 3.40
CA LEU A 104 2.04 4.71 4.49
C LEU A 104 1.21 3.91 5.50
N ASN A 105 1.75 2.77 5.92
CA ASN A 105 1.14 1.96 6.96
C ASN A 105 1.30 2.66 8.32
N ARG A 106 0.20 2.78 9.08
CA ARG A 106 0.26 3.15 10.50
C ARG A 106 0.66 1.91 11.28
N ARG A 107 1.93 1.82 11.66
CA ARG A 107 2.51 0.64 12.30
C ARG A 107 2.13 0.58 13.78
N PRO A 108 1.94 -0.62 14.36
CA PRO A 108 1.93 -0.77 15.81
C PRO A 108 3.29 -0.38 16.39
N ALA A 109 3.32 0.09 17.64
CA ALA A 109 4.57 0.42 18.33
C ALA A 109 5.34 -0.86 18.66
N MET A 110 6.33 -1.19 17.83
CA MET A 110 7.18 -2.37 17.99
C MET A 110 8.54 -2.14 17.29
N PRO A 111 9.58 -2.92 17.64
CA PRO A 111 10.86 -2.84 16.93
C PRO A 111 10.73 -3.10 15.42
N ASP A 112 11.48 -2.36 14.61
CA ASP A 112 11.40 -2.43 13.14
C ASP A 112 11.77 -3.82 12.60
N ASP A 113 12.78 -4.47 13.18
CA ASP A 113 13.20 -5.83 12.81
C ASP A 113 12.08 -6.85 13.03
N VAL A 114 11.38 -6.77 14.17
CA VAL A 114 10.24 -7.64 14.48
C VAL A 114 9.07 -7.36 13.53
N HIS A 115 8.78 -6.09 13.26
CA HIS A 115 7.73 -5.69 12.33
C HIS A 115 8.00 -6.20 10.91
N ASP A 116 9.21 -6.01 10.41
CA ASP A 116 9.59 -6.36 9.05
C ASP A 116 9.64 -7.89 8.87
N GLU A 117 10.12 -8.63 9.87
CA GLU A 117 10.05 -10.10 9.86
C GLU A 117 8.59 -10.59 9.86
N ALA A 118 7.73 -10.00 10.70
CA ALA A 118 6.32 -10.36 10.78
C ALA A 118 5.59 -10.08 9.46
N LEU A 119 5.92 -9.00 8.75
CA LEU A 119 5.38 -8.74 7.42
C LEU A 119 5.87 -9.74 6.38
N ALA A 120 7.17 -10.01 6.35
CA ALA A 120 7.79 -10.91 5.37
C ALA A 120 7.27 -12.36 5.50
N ARG A 121 7.07 -12.82 6.74
CA ARG A 121 6.45 -14.13 7.05
C ARG A 121 4.93 -14.11 6.93
N GLY A 122 4.37 -12.91 6.90
CA GLY A 122 2.97 -12.69 6.73
C GLY A 122 2.08 -12.94 7.93
N LEU A 123 2.66 -12.75 9.10
CA LEU A 123 1.99 -12.71 10.39
C LEU A 123 1.30 -11.35 10.60
N LEU A 124 1.91 -10.26 10.10
CA LEU A 124 1.31 -8.93 10.11
C LEU A 124 0.73 -8.60 8.73
N ARG A 125 -0.52 -8.12 8.70
CA ARG A 125 -1.27 -7.75 7.49
C ARG A 125 -1.86 -6.36 7.63
N TYR A 126 -1.89 -5.62 6.52
CA TYR A 126 -2.39 -4.24 6.49
C TYR A 126 -3.59 -4.05 5.55
N CYS A 127 -3.94 -5.06 4.75
CA CYS A 127 -5.04 -4.97 3.79
C CYS A 127 -5.95 -6.20 3.93
N PRO A 128 -7.01 -6.13 4.73
CA PRO A 128 -7.92 -7.26 4.91
C PRO A 128 -8.63 -7.69 3.63
N ILE A 129 -8.87 -6.76 2.70
CA ILE A 129 -9.35 -7.09 1.33
C ILE A 129 -8.33 -7.96 0.57
N CYS A 130 -7.05 -7.77 0.83
CA CYS A 130 -5.97 -8.46 0.13
C CYS A 130 -5.63 -9.80 0.75
N ASP A 131 -5.68 -9.89 2.09
CA ASP A 131 -5.09 -10.97 2.87
C ASP A 131 -6.14 -11.77 3.69
N GLY A 132 -7.41 -11.34 3.70
CA GLY A 132 -8.46 -11.94 4.52
C GLY A 132 -8.82 -13.37 4.09
N TYR A 133 -8.83 -13.63 2.78
CA TYR A 133 -9.10 -14.97 2.23
C TYR A 133 -8.05 -16.00 2.67
N GLU A 134 -6.80 -15.58 2.73
CA GLU A 134 -5.67 -16.42 3.09
C GLU A 134 -5.83 -16.94 4.52
N VAL A 135 -6.48 -16.18 5.41
CA VAL A 135 -6.68 -16.51 6.83
C VAL A 135 -8.06 -17.10 7.13
N THR A 136 -8.79 -17.57 6.12
CA THR A 136 -10.10 -18.21 6.30
C THR A 136 -10.06 -19.31 7.36
N ASP A 137 -11.05 -19.27 8.26
CA ASP A 137 -11.22 -20.18 9.40
C ASP A 137 -10.04 -20.27 10.37
N ARG A 138 -9.11 -19.32 10.34
CA ARG A 138 -7.98 -19.24 11.28
C ARG A 138 -8.21 -18.18 12.35
N PRO A 139 -7.69 -18.37 13.57
CA PRO A 139 -7.68 -17.32 14.59
C PRO A 139 -6.87 -16.11 14.12
N ILE A 140 -7.45 -14.92 14.23
CA ILE A 140 -6.77 -13.66 13.90
C ILE A 140 -6.99 -12.61 14.98
N ALA A 141 -6.04 -11.68 15.06
CA ALA A 141 -6.15 -10.50 15.91
C ALA A 141 -6.04 -9.22 15.07
N ILE A 142 -6.84 -8.23 15.42
CA ILE A 142 -6.81 -6.89 14.84
C ILE A 142 -6.20 -5.96 15.89
N ILE A 143 -5.15 -5.24 15.51
CA ILE A 143 -4.53 -4.22 16.37
C ILE A 143 -5.15 -2.87 16.01
N GLY A 144 -6.04 -2.37 16.87
CA GLY A 144 -6.76 -1.13 16.62
C GLY A 144 -7.75 -0.76 17.72
N THR A 145 -8.33 0.43 17.60
CA THR A 145 -9.38 0.93 18.48
C THR A 145 -10.31 1.89 17.72
N GLY A 146 -11.46 2.21 18.29
CA GLY A 146 -12.41 3.15 17.70
C GLY A 146 -13.21 2.58 16.54
N VAL A 147 -13.95 3.46 15.87
CA VAL A 147 -14.93 3.09 14.84
C VAL A 147 -14.33 2.31 13.66
N HIS A 148 -13.09 2.62 13.27
CA HIS A 148 -12.41 1.92 12.18
C HIS A 148 -12.10 0.46 12.55
N ALA A 149 -11.64 0.22 13.78
CA ALA A 149 -11.31 -1.13 14.21
C ALA A 149 -12.55 -2.01 14.39
N VAL A 150 -13.69 -1.41 14.79
CA VAL A 150 -14.99 -2.09 14.81
C VAL A 150 -15.41 -2.52 13.42
N GLY A 151 -15.33 -1.62 12.43
CA GLY A 151 -15.66 -1.94 11.05
C GLY A 151 -14.75 -3.02 10.46
N GLU A 152 -13.46 -2.98 10.77
CA GLU A 152 -12.50 -3.99 10.31
C GLU A 152 -12.79 -5.37 10.93
N ALA A 153 -13.16 -5.40 12.21
CA ALA A 153 -13.55 -6.64 12.89
C ALA A 153 -14.81 -7.25 12.27
N GLU A 154 -15.85 -6.45 12.08
CA GLU A 154 -17.08 -6.90 11.41
C GLU A 154 -16.82 -7.38 9.97
N PHE A 155 -15.93 -6.71 9.23
CA PHE A 155 -15.53 -7.14 7.90
C PHE A 155 -14.82 -8.49 7.95
N LEU A 156 -13.83 -8.66 8.83
CA LEU A 156 -13.05 -9.89 8.94
C LEU A 156 -13.83 -11.10 9.47
N ARG A 157 -14.97 -10.87 10.15
CA ARG A 157 -15.94 -11.93 10.49
C ARG A 157 -16.52 -12.66 9.28
N SER A 158 -16.42 -12.08 8.08
CA SER A 158 -16.80 -12.77 6.84
C SER A 158 -15.82 -13.87 6.42
N TYR A 159 -14.60 -13.90 6.97
CA TYR A 159 -13.57 -14.88 6.64
C TYR A 159 -13.32 -15.90 7.76
N THR A 160 -13.47 -15.52 9.02
CA THR A 160 -13.21 -16.40 10.16
C THR A 160 -14.12 -16.10 11.35
N PRO A 161 -14.57 -17.11 12.10
CA PRO A 161 -15.32 -16.93 13.32
C PRO A 161 -14.46 -16.62 14.56
N ASP A 162 -13.13 -16.55 14.42
CA ASP A 162 -12.21 -16.32 15.53
C ASP A 162 -11.42 -15.03 15.29
N VAL A 163 -12.02 -13.92 15.73
CA VAL A 163 -11.48 -12.56 15.58
C VAL A 163 -11.38 -11.93 16.96
N THR A 164 -10.18 -11.50 17.33
CA THR A 164 -9.92 -10.77 18.57
C THR A 164 -9.53 -9.32 18.26
N LEU A 165 -10.13 -8.35 18.96
CA LEU A 165 -9.74 -6.94 18.84
C LEU A 165 -8.81 -6.50 19.99
N ILE A 166 -7.56 -6.18 19.64
CA ILE A 166 -6.50 -5.76 20.58
C ILE A 166 -6.26 -4.26 20.45
N THR A 167 -6.30 -3.54 21.57
CA THR A 167 -5.98 -2.10 21.60
C THR A 167 -4.46 -1.88 21.57
N PRO A 168 -3.96 -0.89 20.81
CA PRO A 168 -2.52 -0.58 20.77
C PRO A 168 -1.99 0.04 22.07
N ASN A 169 -2.82 0.73 22.85
CA ASN A 169 -2.38 1.59 23.98
C ASN A 169 -3.12 1.29 25.30
N GLY A 170 -3.47 0.02 25.53
CA GLY A 170 -4.03 -0.45 26.80
C GLY A 170 -5.56 -0.40 26.90
N ALA A 171 -6.19 0.77 26.78
CA ALA A 171 -7.66 0.87 26.80
C ALA A 171 -8.24 1.03 25.40
N HIS A 172 -9.41 0.44 25.17
CA HIS A 172 -10.21 0.65 23.96
C HIS A 172 -10.99 1.96 24.08
N ASP A 173 -10.79 2.85 23.11
CA ASP A 173 -11.67 3.99 22.81
C ASP A 173 -12.91 3.48 22.06
N LEU A 174 -13.81 2.82 22.79
CA LEU A 174 -15.05 2.25 22.27
C LEU A 174 -16.23 2.64 23.16
N ASP A 175 -17.26 3.22 22.55
CA ASP A 175 -18.53 3.49 23.19
C ASP A 175 -19.35 2.21 23.44
N ALA A 176 -20.47 2.34 24.17
CA ALA A 176 -21.32 1.20 24.51
C ALA A 176 -21.95 0.54 23.28
N ALA A 177 -22.29 1.31 22.24
CA ALA A 177 -22.89 0.79 21.02
C ALA A 177 -21.88 -0.02 20.20
N GLN A 178 -20.66 0.47 20.07
CA GLN A 178 -19.54 -0.21 19.42
C GLN A 178 -19.20 -1.52 20.13
N ARG A 179 -19.15 -1.53 21.48
CA ARG A 179 -18.95 -2.76 22.25
C ARG A 179 -20.09 -3.77 22.07
N SER A 180 -21.33 -3.30 22.00
CA SER A 180 -22.50 -4.15 21.77
C SER A 180 -22.45 -4.79 20.38
N ARG A 181 -22.08 -4.02 19.35
CA ARG A 181 -21.90 -4.50 17.99
C ARG A 181 -20.85 -5.60 17.90
N LEU A 182 -19.65 -5.37 18.44
CA LEU A 182 -18.58 -6.37 18.47
C LEU A 182 -19.04 -7.68 19.14
N LYS A 183 -19.68 -7.58 20.31
CA LYS A 183 -20.25 -8.74 21.00
C LYS A 183 -21.29 -9.48 20.17
N SER A 184 -22.14 -8.76 19.43
CA SER A 184 -23.19 -9.36 18.59
C SER A 184 -22.62 -10.18 17.42
N VAL A 185 -21.38 -9.88 17.00
CA VAL A 185 -20.67 -10.61 15.94
C VAL A 185 -19.59 -11.55 16.50
N GLY A 186 -19.51 -11.74 17.82
CA GLY A 186 -18.57 -12.67 18.45
C GLY A 186 -17.12 -12.20 18.40
N VAL A 187 -16.88 -10.90 18.61
CA VAL A 187 -15.56 -10.26 18.75
C VAL A 187 -15.38 -9.69 20.14
#